data_AF-A0A4Q2UBN6-F1
#
_entry.id   AF-A0A4Q2UBN6-F1
#
_cell.length_a   1.000
_cell.length_b   1.000
_cell.length_c   1.000
_cell.angle_alpha   90.00
_cell.angle_beta   90.00
_cell.angle_gamma   90.00
#
_symmetry.space_group_name_H-M   'P 1'
#
loop_
_entity.id
_entity.type
_entity.pdbx_description
1 polymer ?
#
loop_
_entity_poly.entity_id
_entity_poly.type
_entity_poly.pdbx_seq_one_letter_code
_entity_poly.pdbx_strand_id
1 'polypeptide(L)'
;MDPRSTVDVVRDAEALEVVIDAQRAEQRNAESLLSRLWELRDALVARGTEEARVRLDALDRDIAAGTARVKQALRLQAELTMRLGRAQGAH
;
A
#
# COMPACT_ATOMS: atom_id res chain seq x y z
N MET A 1 8.08 -23.03 -30.07
CA MET A 1 8.32 -22.46 -28.74
C MET A 1 9.62 -23.02 -28.21
N ASP A 2 10.55 -22.17 -27.82
CA ASP A 2 11.81 -22.59 -27.20
C ASP A 2 11.54 -22.87 -25.70
N PRO A 3 11.73 -24.10 -25.20
CA PRO A 3 11.44 -24.46 -23.81
C PRO A 3 12.30 -23.70 -22.79
N ARG A 4 13.42 -23.09 -23.21
CA ARG A 4 14.19 -22.19 -22.35
C ARG A 4 13.42 -20.91 -22.01
N SER A 5 12.58 -20.42 -22.93
CA SER A 5 11.75 -19.21 -22.74
C SER A 5 10.63 -19.44 -21.72
N THR A 6 10.00 -20.62 -21.72
CA THR A 6 8.87 -20.91 -20.83
C THR A 6 9.29 -21.00 -19.36
N VAL A 7 10.49 -21.54 -19.08
CA VAL A 7 11.02 -21.66 -17.71
C VAL A 7 11.34 -20.28 -17.11
N ASP A 8 11.89 -19.37 -17.91
CA ASP A 8 12.23 -18.01 -17.46
C ASP A 8 10.95 -17.19 -17.16
N VAL A 9 9.89 -17.32 -17.97
CA VAL A 9 8.62 -16.60 -17.74
C VAL A 9 7.89 -17.10 -16.49
N VAL A 10 7.90 -18.42 -16.24
CA VAL A 10 7.31 -18.99 -15.00
C VAL A 10 8.06 -18.48 -13.76
N ARG A 11 9.39 -18.46 -13.82
CA ARG A 11 10.22 -17.96 -12.72
C ARG A 11 10.01 -16.47 -12.45
N ASP A 12 9.84 -15.66 -13.50
CA ASP A 12 9.51 -14.24 -13.39
C ASP A 12 8.11 -14.00 -12.82
N ALA A 13 7.13 -14.85 -13.16
CA ALA A 13 5.78 -14.80 -12.61
C ALA A 13 5.77 -15.15 -11.10
N GLU A 14 6.47 -16.21 -10.69
CA GLU A 14 6.63 -16.58 -9.27
C GLU A 14 7.30 -15.44 -8.47
N ALA A 15 8.33 -14.79 -9.03
CA ALA A 15 8.97 -13.65 -8.39
C ALA A 15 8.00 -12.45 -8.26
N LEU A 16 7.16 -12.20 -9.25
CA LEU A 16 6.15 -11.13 -9.21
C LEU A 16 5.06 -11.40 -8.14
N GLU A 17 4.64 -12.64 -7.96
CA GLU A 17 3.67 -13.02 -6.93
C GLU A 17 4.19 -12.71 -5.51
N VAL A 18 5.45 -13.07 -5.22
CA VAL A 18 6.09 -12.75 -3.94
C VAL A 18 6.14 -11.24 -3.68
N VAL A 19 6.45 -10.45 -4.72
CA VAL A 19 6.47 -8.98 -4.61
C VAL A 19 5.07 -8.42 -4.38
N ILE A 20 4.04 -8.97 -5.04
CA ILE A 20 2.63 -8.55 -4.85
C ILE A 20 2.17 -8.85 -3.42
N ASP A 21 2.51 -10.01 -2.86
CA ASP A 21 2.14 -10.36 -1.49
C ASP A 21 2.85 -9.49 -0.45
N ALA A 22 4.13 -9.16 -0.67
CA ALA A 22 4.84 -8.17 0.14
C ALA A 22 4.17 -6.79 0.09
N GLN A 23 3.73 -6.34 -1.10
CA GLN A 23 2.99 -5.07 -1.25
C GLN A 23 1.63 -5.09 -0.55
N ARG A 24 0.89 -6.21 -0.60
CA ARG A 24 -0.37 -6.38 0.15
C ARG A 24 -0.16 -6.30 1.67
N ALA A 25 0.94 -6.87 2.17
CA ALA A 25 1.29 -6.78 3.59
C ALA A 25 1.60 -5.34 4.00
N GLU A 26 2.36 -4.62 3.19
CA GLU A 26 2.67 -3.20 3.42
C GLU A 26 1.41 -2.32 3.35
N GLN A 27 0.51 -2.58 2.40
CA GLN A 27 -0.78 -1.88 2.32
C GLN A 27 -1.58 -2.05 3.62
N ARG A 28 -1.74 -3.28 4.12
CA ARG A 28 -2.46 -3.54 5.38
C ARG A 28 -1.82 -2.81 6.56
N ASN A 29 -0.49 -2.74 6.62
CA ASN A 29 0.23 -2.00 7.65
C ASN A 29 -0.08 -0.49 7.55
N ALA A 30 0.01 0.08 6.36
CA ALA A 30 -0.29 1.49 6.12
C ALA A 30 -1.76 1.84 6.45
N GLU A 31 -2.71 0.98 6.12
CA GLU A 31 -4.13 1.12 6.50
C GLU A 31 -4.32 1.06 8.02
N SER A 32 -3.66 0.13 8.71
CA SER A 32 -3.72 0.02 10.16
C SER A 32 -3.15 1.27 10.85
N LEU A 33 -2.03 1.79 10.37
CA LEU A 33 -1.46 3.04 10.85
C LEU A 33 -2.43 4.22 10.63
N LEU A 34 -3.02 4.32 9.44
CA LEU A 34 -3.97 5.38 9.10
C LEU A 34 -5.21 5.34 10.01
N SER A 35 -5.74 4.15 10.31
CA SER A 35 -6.85 3.97 11.26
C SER A 35 -6.50 4.54 12.64
N ARG A 36 -5.31 4.21 13.16
CA ARG A 36 -4.85 4.71 14.47
C ARG A 36 -4.68 6.23 14.49
N LEU A 37 -4.21 6.83 13.39
CA LEU A 37 -4.08 8.28 13.29
C LEU A 37 -5.46 8.96 13.33
N TRP A 38 -6.48 8.38 12.66
CA TRP A 38 -7.85 8.88 12.75
C TRP A 38 -8.42 8.75 14.16
N GLU A 39 -8.22 7.62 14.84
CA GLU A 39 -8.66 7.43 16.23
C GLU A 39 -8.02 8.46 17.18
N LEU A 40 -6.72 8.73 17.01
CA LEU A 40 -6.00 9.76 17.78
C LEU A 40 -6.55 11.17 17.50
N ARG A 41 -6.93 11.43 16.24
CA ARG A 41 -7.49 12.72 15.83
C ARG A 41 -8.83 12.94 16.51
N ASP A 42 -9.72 11.95 16.43
CA ASP A 42 -11.04 12.03 17.06
C ASP A 42 -10.93 12.22 18.57
N ALA A 43 -10.00 11.52 19.22
CA ALA A 43 -9.73 11.68 20.65
C ALA A 43 -9.19 13.08 21.01
N LEU A 44 -8.37 13.70 20.14
CA LEU A 44 -7.87 15.06 20.33
C LEU A 44 -8.96 16.11 20.08
N VAL A 45 -9.79 15.93 19.04
CA VAL A 45 -10.95 16.80 18.77
C VAL A 45 -11.89 16.82 19.98
N ALA A 46 -12.16 15.65 20.57
CA ALA A 46 -13.03 15.53 21.73
C ALA A 46 -12.51 16.28 22.98
N ARG A 47 -11.19 16.49 23.11
CA ARG A 47 -10.60 17.23 24.25
C ARG A 47 -10.78 18.75 24.15
N GLY A 48 -10.85 19.30 22.93
CA GLY A 48 -11.19 20.71 22.69
C GLY A 48 -10.24 21.78 23.26
N THR A 49 -9.00 21.44 23.64
CA THR A 49 -8.03 22.41 24.18
C THR A 49 -7.21 23.09 23.08
N GLU A 50 -6.63 24.27 23.36
CA GLU A 50 -5.77 24.99 22.40
C GLU A 50 -4.52 24.17 22.02
N GLU A 51 -3.92 23.46 22.99
CA GLU A 51 -2.83 22.52 22.73
C GLU A 51 -3.27 21.31 21.89
N ALA A 52 -4.55 20.92 21.97
CA ALA A 52 -5.10 19.89 21.09
C ALA A 52 -5.21 20.40 19.65
N ARG A 53 -5.52 21.68 19.41
CA ARG A 53 -5.59 22.25 18.05
C ARG A 53 -4.24 22.21 17.32
N VAL A 54 -3.16 22.60 17.99
CA VAL A 54 -1.80 22.53 17.40
C VAL A 54 -1.40 21.08 17.09
N ARG A 55 -1.80 20.12 17.94
CA ARG A 55 -1.55 18.68 17.70
C ARG A 55 -2.42 18.12 16.57
N LEU A 56 -3.64 18.64 16.38
CA LEU A 56 -4.52 18.26 15.27
C LEU A 56 -3.94 18.65 13.91
N ASP A 57 -3.36 19.85 13.77
CA ASP A 57 -2.73 20.29 12.51
C ASP A 57 -1.51 19.42 12.12
N ALA A 58 -0.75 18.95 13.11
CA ALA A 58 0.32 17.99 12.88
C ALA A 58 -0.24 16.63 12.44
N LEU A 59 -1.26 16.15 13.13
CA LEU A 59 -1.87 14.85 12.88
C LEU A 59 -2.60 14.79 11.53
N ASP A 60 -3.27 15.86 11.11
CA ASP A 60 -3.94 15.94 9.80
C ASP A 60 -2.92 15.86 8.64
N ARG A 61 -1.71 16.39 8.83
CA ARG A 61 -0.59 16.23 7.87
C ARG A 61 -0.08 14.80 7.84
N ASP A 62 0.04 14.14 8.99
CA ASP A 62 0.45 12.75 9.08
C ASP A 62 -0.58 11.81 8.43
N ILE A 63 -1.87 12.08 8.63
CA ILE A 63 -2.99 11.39 7.97
C ILE A 63 -2.94 11.58 6.46
N ALA A 64 -2.69 12.81 5.99
CA ALA A 64 -2.55 13.08 4.55
C ALA A 64 -1.36 12.32 3.94
N ALA A 65 -0.21 12.28 4.63
CA ALA A 65 0.96 11.54 4.21
C ALA A 65 0.71 10.02 4.20
N GLY A 66 0.06 9.49 5.24
CA GLY A 66 -0.36 8.08 5.31
C GLY A 66 -1.31 7.71 4.17
N THR A 67 -2.30 8.56 3.90
CA THR A 67 -3.25 8.37 2.79
C THR A 67 -2.56 8.37 1.42
N ALA A 68 -1.59 9.26 1.19
CA ALA A 68 -0.81 9.30 -0.04
C ALA A 68 0.01 8.01 -0.24
N ARG A 69 0.62 7.48 0.84
CA ARG A 69 1.36 6.21 0.80
C ARG A 69 0.47 5.02 0.46
N VAL A 70 -0.72 4.92 1.08
CA VAL A 70 -1.71 3.86 0.76
C VAL A 70 -2.10 3.92 -0.72
N LYS A 71 -2.42 5.12 -1.24
CA LYS A 71 -2.75 5.29 -2.67
C LYS A 71 -1.61 4.86 -3.59
N GLN A 72 -0.36 5.18 -3.24
CA GLN A 72 0.81 4.77 -4.02
C GLN A 72 1.00 3.25 -4.00
N ALA A 73 0.87 2.61 -2.84
CA ALA A 73 0.98 1.15 -2.69
C ALA A 73 -0.09 0.43 -3.54
N LEU A 74 -1.34 0.91 -3.50
CA LEU A 74 -2.44 0.38 -4.32
C LEU A 74 -2.16 0.49 -5.82
N ARG A 75 -1.61 1.62 -6.27
CA ARG A 75 -1.22 1.82 -7.67
C ARG A 75 -0.13 0.85 -8.10
N LEU A 76 0.93 0.70 -7.30
CA LEU A 76 2.01 -0.23 -7.58
C LEU A 76 1.51 -1.68 -7.61
N GLN A 77 0.65 -2.06 -6.67
CA GLN A 77 0.04 -3.39 -6.66
C GLN A 77 -0.78 -3.65 -7.92
N ALA A 78 -1.57 -2.68 -8.38
CA ALA A 78 -2.34 -2.80 -9.63
C ALA A 78 -1.42 -2.98 -10.85
N GLU A 79 -0.35 -2.17 -10.93
CA GLU A 79 0.64 -2.26 -12.02
C GLU A 79 1.35 -3.63 -12.02
N LEU A 80 1.75 -4.15 -10.86
CA LEU A 80 2.36 -5.48 -10.72
C LEU A 80 1.39 -6.60 -11.10
N THR A 81 0.14 -6.50 -10.66
CA THR A 81 -0.92 -7.47 -10.99
C THR A 81 -1.17 -7.52 -12.51
N MET A 82 -1.19 -6.37 -13.18
CA MET A 82 -1.29 -6.31 -14.65
C MET A 82 -0.07 -6.90 -15.36
N ARG A 83 1.13 -6.76 -14.80
CA ARG A 83 2.34 -7.38 -15.36
C ARG A 83 2.29 -8.90 -15.22
N LEU A 84 1.87 -9.39 -14.06
CA LEU A 84 1.68 -10.83 -13.82
C LEU A 84 0.67 -11.43 -14.80
N GLY A 85 -0.51 -10.80 -14.97
CA GLY A 85 -1.51 -11.27 -15.92
C GLY A 85 -1.03 -11.30 -17.38
N ARG A 86 -0.16 -10.35 -17.78
CA ARG A 86 0.47 -10.37 -19.11
C ARG A 86 1.51 -11.49 -19.26
N ALA A 87 2.31 -11.76 -18.23
CA ALA A 87 3.26 -12.88 -18.23
C ALA A 87 2.53 -14.23 -18.34
N GLN A 88 1.42 -14.38 -17.61
CA GLN A 88 0.60 -15.60 -17.63
C GLN A 88 -0.20 -15.79 -18.92
N GLY A 89 -0.68 -14.71 -19.55
CA GLY A 89 -1.47 -14.76 -20.79
C GLY A 89 -0.66 -14.77 -22.10
N ALA A 90 0.67 -14.69 -22.03
CA ALA A 90 1.58 -14.84 -23.17
C ALA A 90 1.98 -16.30 -23.45
N HIS A 91 1.44 -17.24 -22.66
CA HIS A 91 1.58 -18.69 -22.79
C HIS A 91 0.35 -19.31 -23.45
#